data_AF-A0A1E1WXL9-F1
#
_entry.id   AF-A0A1E1WXL9-F1
#
_cell.length_a   1.000
_cell.length_b   1.000
_cell.length_c   1.000
_cell.angle_alpha   90.00
_cell.angle_beta   90.00
_cell.angle_gamma   90.00
#
_symmetry.space_group_name_H-M   'P 1'
#
loop_
_entity.id
_entity.type
_entity.pdbx_description
1 polymer ?
#
loop_
_entity_poly.entity_id
_entity_poly.type
_entity_poly.pdbx_seq_one_letter_code
_entity_poly.pdbx_strand_id
1 'polypeptide(L)'
;VFTALVDLEHLLRTEGAVVQTLQRYLDAEEDRLEKIKKLGQEFNQLHKAASRDGDEFISNPVNAFLLVKKLTADWKAVARLMLDTEGKAMVENITHSGHLRFPDEEDLTGAAAALLRLQDTYRLDTASLAKGRIQGLTRPSPELSAGDCFELGRQSYNNEDHYHTVLWMQEALDRVDEEVDKTADRA
;
A
#
# COMPACT_ATOMS: atom_id res chain seq x y z
N VAL A 1 16.37 -27.36 -10.41
CA VAL A 1 15.07 -27.15 -11.11
C VAL A 1 13.89 -27.17 -10.13
N PHE A 2 13.85 -28.05 -9.13
CA PHE A 2 12.77 -28.08 -8.12
C PHE A 2 12.86 -27.02 -7.00
N THR A 3 14.00 -26.37 -6.80
CA THR A 3 14.21 -25.39 -5.71
C THR A 3 13.45 -24.09 -5.95
N ALA A 4 13.60 -23.46 -7.12
CA ALA A 4 12.95 -22.18 -7.43
C ALA A 4 11.42 -22.25 -7.39
N LEU A 5 10.82 -23.38 -7.78
CA LEU A 5 9.36 -23.54 -7.74
C LEU A 5 8.85 -23.66 -6.29
N VAL A 6 9.57 -24.40 -5.45
CA VAL A 6 9.29 -24.49 -4.01
C VAL A 6 9.48 -23.13 -3.34
N ASP A 7 10.51 -22.38 -3.72
CA ASP A 7 10.74 -21.02 -3.21
C ASP A 7 9.59 -20.06 -3.59
N LEU A 8 9.11 -20.12 -4.84
CA LEU A 8 7.94 -19.34 -5.27
C LEU A 8 6.65 -19.76 -4.53
N GLU A 9 6.46 -21.05 -4.24
CA GLU A 9 5.34 -21.51 -3.40
C GLU A 9 5.43 -20.95 -1.97
N HIS A 10 6.63 -20.80 -1.41
CA HIS A 10 6.82 -20.13 -0.13
C HIS A 10 6.48 -18.63 -0.20
N LEU A 11 6.87 -17.95 -1.29
CA LEU A 11 6.52 -16.54 -1.50
C LEU A 11 5.00 -16.33 -1.60
N LEU A 12 4.27 -17.23 -2.26
CA LEU A 12 2.80 -17.20 -2.29
C LEU A 12 2.17 -17.32 -0.90
N ARG A 13 2.78 -18.10 0.02
CA ARG A 13 2.32 -18.15 1.42
C ARG A 13 2.61 -16.85 2.16
N THR A 14 3.78 -16.25 1.92
CA THR A 14 4.11 -14.92 2.47
C THR A 14 3.12 -13.87 1.99
N GLU A 15 2.83 -13.82 0.68
CA GLU A 15 1.83 -12.92 0.10
C GLU A 15 0.46 -13.10 0.77
N GLY A 16 -0.02 -14.33 0.93
CA GLY A 16 -1.28 -14.60 1.63
C GLY A 16 -1.30 -14.09 3.07
N ALA A 17 -0.17 -14.17 3.79
CA ALA A 17 -0.04 -13.60 5.13
C ALA A 17 -0.03 -12.07 5.13
N VAL A 18 0.58 -11.44 4.11
CA VAL A 18 0.54 -9.98 3.91
C VAL A 18 -0.90 -9.52 3.69
N VAL A 19 -1.66 -10.18 2.81
CA VAL A 19 -3.07 -9.84 2.56
C VAL A 19 -3.90 -9.92 3.84
N GLN A 20 -3.75 -11.00 4.63
CA GLN A 20 -4.46 -11.12 5.90
C GLN A 20 -4.08 -10.04 6.90
N THR A 21 -2.82 -9.64 6.91
CA THR A 21 -2.31 -8.60 7.82
C THR A 21 -2.82 -7.23 7.41
N LEU A 22 -2.83 -6.91 6.11
CA LEU A 22 -3.43 -5.68 5.58
C LEU A 22 -4.91 -5.59 5.93
N GLN A 23 -5.67 -6.68 5.78
CA GLN A 23 -7.09 -6.68 6.16
C GLN A 23 -7.29 -6.38 7.65
N ARG A 24 -6.52 -7.04 8.52
CA ARG A 24 -6.60 -6.78 9.98
C ARG A 24 -6.21 -5.34 10.33
N TYR A 25 -5.23 -4.76 9.63
CA TYR A 25 -4.85 -3.37 9.82
C TYR A 25 -6.00 -2.43 9.43
N LEU A 26 -6.62 -2.67 8.27
CA LEU A 26 -7.77 -1.90 7.81
C LEU A 26 -8.94 -1.98 8.79
N ASP A 27 -9.31 -3.18 9.23
CA ASP A 27 -10.40 -3.36 10.20
C ASP A 27 -10.14 -2.58 11.50
N ALA A 28 -8.91 -2.64 12.03
CA ALA A 28 -8.52 -1.92 13.24
C ALA A 28 -8.52 -0.39 13.04
N GLU A 29 -8.05 0.09 11.90
CA GLU A 29 -8.06 1.52 11.56
C GLU A 29 -9.48 2.06 11.34
N GLU A 30 -10.35 1.29 10.69
CA GLU A 30 -11.76 1.64 10.51
C GLU A 30 -12.48 1.76 11.87
N ASP A 31 -12.28 0.80 12.77
CA ASP A 31 -12.79 0.82 14.14
C ASP A 31 -12.28 2.05 14.92
N ARG A 32 -10.98 2.33 14.83
CA ARG A 32 -10.35 3.50 15.46
C ARG A 32 -10.92 4.80 14.92
N LEU A 33 -11.07 4.90 13.59
CA LEU A 33 -11.62 6.05 12.91
C LEU A 33 -13.10 6.26 13.26
N GLU A 34 -13.88 5.19 13.41
CA GLU A 34 -15.28 5.28 13.84
C GLU A 34 -15.39 5.86 15.27
N LYS A 35 -14.53 5.41 16.20
CA LYS A 35 -14.46 5.95 17.57
C LYS A 35 -14.12 7.45 17.55
N ILE A 36 -13.13 7.86 16.75
CA ILE A 36 -12.75 9.27 16.62
C ILE A 36 -13.89 10.10 16.02
N LYS A 37 -14.58 9.58 14.98
CA LYS A 37 -15.75 10.23 14.38
C LYS A 37 -16.87 10.46 15.42
N LYS A 38 -17.20 9.46 16.24
CA LYS A 38 -18.21 9.58 17.31
C LYS A 38 -17.82 10.67 18.31
N LEU A 39 -16.57 10.67 18.81
CA LEU A 39 -16.09 11.69 19.72
C LEU A 39 -16.12 13.09 19.07
N GLY A 40 -15.69 13.22 17.82
CA GLY A 40 -15.76 14.48 17.08
C GLY A 40 -17.19 15.02 16.92
N GLN A 41 -18.17 14.14 16.73
CA GLN A 41 -19.58 14.54 16.70
C GLN A 41 -20.05 15.12 18.04
N GLU A 42 -19.65 14.54 19.17
CA GLU A 42 -20.00 15.08 20.49
C GLU A 42 -19.37 16.46 20.75
N PHE A 43 -18.12 16.67 20.33
CA PHE A 43 -17.47 17.98 20.40
C PHE A 43 -18.23 19.00 19.55
N ASN A 44 -18.63 18.62 18.34
CA ASN A 44 -19.41 19.47 17.45
C ASN A 44 -20.80 19.81 18.03
N GLN A 45 -21.46 18.88 18.71
CA GLN A 45 -22.74 19.14 19.35
C GLN A 45 -22.61 20.18 20.47
N LEU A 46 -21.60 20.03 21.33
CA LEU A 46 -21.34 21.00 22.41
C LEU A 46 -21.00 22.38 21.83
N HIS A 47 -20.16 22.41 20.79
CA HIS A 47 -19.80 23.64 20.10
C HIS A 47 -21.04 24.34 19.52
N LYS A 48 -21.90 23.61 18.80
CA LYS A 48 -23.14 24.17 18.24
C LYS A 48 -24.08 24.74 19.30
N ALA A 49 -24.13 24.15 20.50
CA ALA A 49 -24.91 24.69 21.60
C ALA A 49 -24.31 26.00 22.14
N ALA A 50 -22.98 26.07 22.27
CA ALA A 50 -22.27 27.26 22.74
C ALA A 50 -22.26 28.41 21.71
N SER A 51 -22.22 28.12 20.40
CA SER A 51 -22.15 29.14 19.35
C SER A 51 -23.43 29.94 19.14
N ARG A 52 -24.57 29.53 19.73
CA ARG A 52 -25.84 30.26 19.61
C ARG A 52 -25.88 31.47 20.55
N ASP A 53 -25.46 31.27 21.80
CA ASP A 53 -25.28 32.33 22.79
C ASP A 53 -24.21 31.86 23.79
N GLY A 54 -22.98 32.36 23.63
CA GLY A 54 -21.84 31.90 24.41
C GLY A 54 -21.90 32.32 25.88
N ASP A 55 -22.42 33.52 26.15
CA ASP A 55 -22.47 34.09 27.50
C ASP A 55 -23.55 33.39 28.34
N GLU A 56 -24.74 33.17 27.76
CA GLU A 56 -25.79 32.37 28.42
C GLU A 56 -25.33 30.92 28.62
N PHE A 57 -24.65 30.33 27.63
CA PHE A 57 -24.15 28.97 27.72
C PHE A 57 -23.16 28.79 28.87
N ILE A 58 -22.16 29.68 29.01
CA ILE A 58 -21.12 29.58 30.05
C ILE A 58 -21.68 29.94 31.43
N SER A 59 -22.70 30.79 31.51
CA SER A 59 -23.37 31.12 32.77
C SER A 59 -24.04 29.92 33.44
N ASN A 60 -24.36 28.87 32.66
CA ASN A 60 -24.85 27.60 33.19
C ASN A 60 -23.68 26.75 33.71
N PRO A 61 -23.62 26.45 35.03
CA PRO A 61 -22.50 25.72 35.63
C PRO A 61 -22.34 24.29 35.11
N VAL A 62 -23.41 23.65 34.63
CA VAL A 62 -23.34 22.32 34.00
C VAL A 62 -22.63 22.41 32.66
N ASN A 63 -22.97 23.40 31.84
CA ASN A 63 -22.32 23.64 30.55
C ASN A 63 -20.85 24.00 30.71
N ALA A 64 -20.52 24.85 31.68
CA ALA A 64 -19.14 25.19 32.03
C ALA A 64 -18.34 23.94 32.43
N PHE A 65 -18.90 23.08 33.29
CA PHE A 65 -18.29 21.80 33.66
C PHE A 65 -18.08 20.89 32.44
N LEU A 66 -19.09 20.73 31.59
CA LEU A 66 -19.01 19.88 30.40
C LEU A 66 -17.94 20.37 29.41
N LEU A 67 -17.82 21.68 29.21
CA LEU A 67 -16.77 22.27 28.38
C LEU A 67 -15.37 21.97 28.92
N VAL A 68 -15.16 22.19 30.22
CA VAL A 68 -13.88 21.88 30.88
C VAL A 68 -13.58 20.38 30.79
N LYS A 69 -14.55 19.50 31.03
CA LYS A 69 -14.38 18.05 30.89
C LYS A 69 -13.99 17.66 29.46
N LYS A 70 -14.66 18.22 28.45
CA LYS A 70 -14.37 17.93 27.04
C LYS A 70 -12.94 18.33 26.68
N LEU A 71 -12.51 19.53 27.05
CA LEU A 71 -11.17 20.02 26.71
C LEU A 71 -10.04 19.42 27.56
N THR A 72 -10.36 18.68 28.63
CA THR A 72 -9.35 18.07 29.51
C THR A 72 -9.33 16.54 29.42
N ALA A 73 -10.42 15.87 29.82
CA ALA A 73 -10.49 14.43 29.90
C ALA A 73 -10.80 13.81 28.53
N ASP A 74 -11.83 14.31 27.83
CA ASP A 74 -12.28 13.72 26.57
C ASP A 74 -11.22 13.97 25.47
N TRP A 75 -10.60 15.15 25.44
CA TRP A 75 -9.48 15.45 24.54
C TRP A 75 -8.29 14.49 24.74
N LYS A 76 -7.94 14.16 26.00
CA LYS A 76 -6.89 13.16 26.26
C LYS A 76 -7.24 11.78 25.71
N ALA A 77 -8.52 11.39 25.75
CA ALA A 77 -8.97 10.13 25.16
C ALA A 77 -8.86 10.15 23.63
N VAL A 78 -9.29 11.25 22.98
CA VAL A 78 -9.13 11.45 21.53
C VAL A 78 -7.65 11.42 21.13
N ALA A 79 -6.80 12.16 21.84
CA ALA A 79 -5.37 12.22 21.56
C ALA A 79 -4.70 10.85 21.67
N ARG A 80 -5.09 10.02 22.66
CA ARG A 80 -4.60 8.64 22.76
C ARG A 80 -5.00 7.79 21.55
N LEU A 81 -6.26 7.87 21.10
CA LEU A 81 -6.71 7.15 19.91
C LEU A 81 -5.97 7.63 18.64
N MET A 82 -5.73 8.93 18.51
CA MET A 82 -5.04 9.49 17.34
C MET A 82 -3.55 9.09 17.29
N LEU A 83 -2.91 9.00 18.45
CA LEU A 83 -1.49 8.65 18.58
C LEU A 83 -1.24 7.15 18.70
N ASP A 84 -2.28 6.32 18.75
CA ASP A 84 -2.14 4.87 18.79
C ASP A 84 -1.48 4.36 17.49
N THR A 85 -0.52 3.45 17.62
CA THR A 85 0.32 2.97 16.50
C THR A 85 0.31 1.45 16.41
N GLU A 86 -0.87 0.85 16.38
CA GLU A 86 -1.05 -0.60 16.18
C GLU A 86 -0.42 -1.10 14.87
N GLY A 87 -0.38 -0.25 13.84
CA GLY A 87 0.25 -0.57 12.56
C GLY A 87 1.73 -0.94 12.65
N LYS A 88 2.51 -0.31 13.54
CA LYS A 88 3.94 -0.62 13.70
C LYS A 88 4.16 -2.04 14.20
N ALA A 89 3.45 -2.41 15.26
CA ALA A 89 3.53 -3.75 15.83
C ALA A 89 3.09 -4.81 14.83
N MET A 90 2.07 -4.52 14.01
CA MET A 90 1.58 -5.43 13.00
C MET A 90 2.61 -5.67 11.87
N VAL A 91 3.30 -4.62 11.42
CA VAL A 91 4.40 -4.72 10.44
C VAL A 91 5.58 -5.49 11.02
N GLU A 92 5.98 -5.19 12.26
CA GLU A 92 7.07 -5.91 12.94
C GLU A 92 6.76 -7.40 13.10
N ASN A 93 5.52 -7.73 13.47
CA ASN A 93 5.09 -9.12 13.66
C ASN A 93 5.15 -9.95 12.38
N ILE A 94 4.72 -9.41 11.24
CA ILE A 94 4.76 -10.15 9.97
C ILE A 94 6.20 -10.26 9.43
N THR A 95 6.99 -9.19 9.50
CA THR A 95 8.36 -9.17 8.98
C THR A 95 9.31 -10.07 9.77
N HIS A 96 9.11 -10.21 11.08
CA HIS A 96 9.94 -11.07 11.95
C HIS A 96 9.37 -12.48 12.16
N SER A 97 8.30 -12.85 11.45
CA SER A 97 7.75 -14.19 11.52
C SER A 97 8.71 -15.19 10.85
N GLY A 98 9.35 -16.05 11.64
CA GLY A 98 10.35 -17.02 11.15
C GLY A 98 9.83 -18.08 10.17
N HIS A 99 8.53 -18.08 9.85
CA HIS A 99 7.88 -18.99 8.92
C HIS A 99 7.61 -18.34 7.55
N LEU A 100 7.80 -17.03 7.44
CA LEU A 100 7.61 -16.25 6.23
C LEU A 100 8.97 -15.79 5.70
N ARG A 101 9.12 -15.81 4.38
CA ARG A 101 10.29 -15.27 3.69
C ARG A 101 9.83 -14.10 2.84
N PHE A 102 10.37 -12.92 3.10
CA PHE A 102 10.27 -11.77 2.21
C PHE A 102 11.47 -11.78 1.26
N PRO A 103 11.25 -11.59 -0.05
CA PRO A 103 12.34 -11.44 -0.99
C PRO A 103 13.06 -10.11 -0.74
N ASP A 104 14.34 -10.06 -1.10
CA ASP A 104 15.13 -8.84 -1.11
C ASP A 104 15.32 -8.28 -2.53
N GLU A 105 16.14 -7.24 -2.66
CA GLU A 105 16.45 -6.62 -3.94
C GLU A 105 17.19 -7.57 -4.91
N GLU A 106 17.97 -8.53 -4.39
CA GLU A 106 18.67 -9.50 -5.23
C GLU A 106 17.68 -10.49 -5.85
N ASP A 107 16.70 -10.98 -5.06
CA ASP A 107 15.61 -11.81 -5.55
C ASP A 107 14.82 -11.10 -6.67
N LEU A 108 14.51 -9.81 -6.51
CA LEU A 108 13.82 -9.00 -7.51
C LEU A 108 14.67 -8.82 -8.79
N THR A 109 15.94 -8.47 -8.63
CA THR A 109 16.88 -8.30 -9.74
C THR A 109 17.03 -9.61 -10.53
N GLY A 110 17.14 -10.74 -9.82
CA GLY A 110 17.22 -12.07 -10.41
C GLY A 110 15.95 -12.46 -11.18
N ALA A 111 14.78 -12.14 -10.64
CA ALA A 111 13.50 -12.37 -11.32
C ALA A 111 13.37 -11.52 -12.60
N ALA A 112 13.75 -10.24 -12.54
CA ALA A 112 13.78 -9.36 -13.70
C ALA A 112 14.74 -9.89 -14.78
N ALA A 113 15.99 -10.23 -14.41
CA ALA A 113 16.97 -10.79 -15.33
C ALA A 113 16.49 -12.11 -15.98
N ALA A 114 15.80 -12.97 -15.24
CA ALA A 114 15.21 -14.19 -15.77
C ALA A 114 14.11 -13.91 -16.81
N LEU A 115 13.26 -12.92 -16.56
CA LEU A 115 12.22 -12.48 -17.49
C LEU A 115 12.82 -11.91 -18.78
N LEU A 116 13.80 -11.01 -18.67
CA LEU A 116 14.51 -10.41 -19.81
C LEU A 116 15.24 -11.46 -20.64
N ARG A 117 15.84 -12.47 -19.98
CA ARG A 117 16.47 -13.59 -20.67
C ARG A 117 15.46 -14.39 -21.51
N LEU A 118 14.23 -14.58 -21.01
CA LEU A 118 13.15 -15.21 -21.79
C LEU A 118 12.71 -14.32 -22.95
N GLN A 119 12.63 -13.01 -22.73
CA GLN A 119 12.33 -12.03 -23.77
C GLN A 119 13.32 -12.16 -24.94
N ASP A 120 14.62 -12.20 -24.67
CA ASP A 120 15.65 -12.37 -25.70
C ASP A 120 15.61 -13.74 -26.38
N THR A 121 15.54 -14.81 -25.57
CA THR A 121 15.62 -16.19 -26.06
C THR A 121 14.49 -16.50 -27.04
N TYR A 122 13.29 -15.97 -26.76
CA TYR A 122 12.10 -16.19 -27.58
C TYR A 122 11.71 -14.99 -28.45
N ARG A 123 12.52 -13.92 -28.45
CA ARG A 123 12.27 -12.67 -29.19
C ARG A 123 10.87 -12.12 -28.93
N LEU A 124 10.49 -12.07 -27.65
CA LEU A 124 9.18 -11.58 -27.23
C LEU A 124 9.14 -10.06 -27.38
N ASP A 125 8.07 -9.58 -28.00
CA ASP A 125 7.75 -8.16 -28.07
C ASP A 125 7.42 -7.61 -26.68
N THR A 126 7.99 -6.45 -26.32
CA THR A 126 7.86 -5.84 -24.98
C THR A 126 6.38 -5.57 -24.65
N ALA A 127 5.62 -5.00 -25.59
CA ALA A 127 4.21 -4.69 -25.39
C ALA A 127 3.36 -5.95 -25.22
N SER A 128 3.67 -7.01 -25.97
CA SER A 128 3.00 -8.30 -25.86
C SER A 128 3.31 -8.99 -24.53
N LEU A 129 4.57 -8.93 -24.08
CA LEU A 129 5.00 -9.47 -22.80
C LEU A 129 4.38 -8.70 -21.62
N ALA A 130 4.32 -7.37 -21.72
CA ALA A 130 3.65 -6.51 -20.74
C ALA A 130 2.13 -6.76 -20.68
N LYS A 131 1.49 -7.19 -21.77
CA LYS A 131 0.09 -7.67 -21.79
C LYS A 131 -0.08 -9.10 -21.26
N GLY A 132 0.99 -9.72 -20.72
CA GLY A 132 0.96 -11.09 -20.22
C GLY A 132 0.78 -12.15 -21.30
N ARG A 133 1.00 -11.82 -22.58
CA ARG A 133 0.77 -12.73 -23.72
C ARG A 133 2.00 -13.57 -24.00
N ILE A 134 2.14 -14.67 -23.25
CA ILE A 134 3.21 -15.65 -23.44
C ILE A 134 2.65 -16.87 -24.20
N GLN A 135 3.28 -17.21 -25.33
CA GLN A 135 2.83 -18.34 -26.16
C GLN A 135 2.86 -19.66 -25.37
N GLY A 136 1.77 -20.43 -25.44
CA GLY A 136 1.66 -21.75 -24.81
C GLY A 136 1.05 -21.75 -23.40
N LEU A 137 0.76 -20.58 -22.81
CA LEU A 137 -0.01 -20.48 -21.57
C LEU A 137 -1.48 -20.23 -21.88
N THR A 138 -2.36 -21.07 -21.32
CA THR A 138 -3.83 -20.99 -21.52
C THR A 138 -4.53 -20.15 -20.46
N ARG A 139 -3.86 -19.82 -19.36
CA ARG A 139 -4.41 -18.97 -18.31
C ARG A 139 -4.04 -17.51 -18.56
N PRO A 140 -4.98 -16.57 -18.36
CA PRO A 140 -4.66 -15.16 -18.44
C PRO A 140 -3.64 -14.80 -17.35
N SER A 141 -2.57 -14.12 -17.75
CA SER A 141 -1.66 -13.42 -16.84
C SER A 141 -2.22 -12.01 -16.60
N PRO A 142 -2.06 -11.43 -15.41
CA PRO A 142 -2.19 -10.00 -15.22
C PRO A 142 -1.32 -9.24 -16.23
N GLU A 143 -1.77 -8.06 -16.65
CA GLU A 143 -0.96 -7.13 -17.43
C GLU A 143 -0.08 -6.32 -16.48
N LEU A 144 1.12 -5.98 -16.93
CA LEU A 144 2.03 -5.09 -16.21
C LEU A 144 1.52 -3.65 -16.29
N SER A 145 1.51 -2.95 -15.16
CA SER A 145 1.26 -1.52 -15.11
C SER A 145 2.43 -0.72 -15.70
N ALA A 146 2.24 0.58 -15.91
CA ALA A 146 3.32 1.50 -16.25
C ALA A 146 4.42 1.50 -15.17
N GLY A 147 4.03 1.42 -13.89
CA GLY A 147 4.94 1.29 -12.76
C GLY A 147 5.76 0.00 -12.79
N ASP A 148 5.14 -1.14 -13.14
CA ASP A 148 5.87 -2.41 -13.28
C ASP A 148 6.86 -2.37 -14.45
N CYS A 149 6.48 -1.75 -15.57
CA CYS A 149 7.37 -1.55 -16.72
C CYS A 149 8.54 -0.62 -16.36
N PHE A 150 8.28 0.44 -15.58
CA PHE A 150 9.31 1.33 -15.07
C PHE A 150 10.27 0.60 -14.13
N GLU A 151 9.75 -0.26 -13.24
CA GLU A 151 10.56 -1.09 -12.36
C GLU A 151 11.48 -2.03 -13.16
N LEU A 152 10.95 -2.72 -14.19
CA LEU A 152 11.77 -3.55 -15.09
C LEU A 152 12.85 -2.75 -15.81
N GLY A 153 12.52 -1.54 -16.28
CA GLY A 153 13.50 -0.61 -16.85
C GLY A 153 14.59 -0.23 -15.85
N ARG A 154 14.22 0.05 -14.59
CA ARG A 154 15.16 0.42 -13.52
C ARG A 154 16.09 -0.74 -13.16
N GLN A 155 15.55 -1.95 -13.04
CA GLN A 155 16.34 -3.16 -12.78
C GLN A 155 17.32 -3.43 -13.93
N SER A 156 16.88 -3.26 -15.18
CA SER A 156 17.74 -3.37 -16.37
C SER A 156 18.87 -2.35 -16.34
N TYR A 157 18.58 -1.10 -15.96
CA TYR A 157 19.57 -0.03 -15.88
C TYR A 157 20.62 -0.32 -14.82
N ASN A 158 20.18 -0.75 -13.63
CA ASN A 158 21.06 -1.12 -12.53
C ASN A 158 21.98 -2.30 -12.89
N ASN A 159 21.55 -3.18 -13.80
CA ASN A 159 22.33 -4.30 -14.31
C ASN A 159 23.13 -3.95 -15.59
N GLU A 160 23.29 -2.66 -15.92
CA GLU A 160 24.01 -2.15 -17.10
C GLU A 160 23.42 -2.62 -18.45
N ASP A 161 22.19 -3.13 -18.45
CA ASP A 161 21.47 -3.53 -19.66
C ASP A 161 20.69 -2.33 -20.22
N HIS A 162 21.43 -1.45 -20.88
CA HIS A 162 20.87 -0.23 -21.46
C HIS A 162 19.88 -0.51 -22.59
N TYR A 163 19.99 -1.67 -23.26
CA TYR A 163 19.06 -2.05 -24.32
C TYR A 163 17.66 -2.33 -23.74
N HIS A 164 17.56 -3.21 -22.74
CA HIS A 164 16.29 -3.49 -22.09
C HIS A 164 15.77 -2.29 -21.28
N THR A 165 16.66 -1.47 -20.74
CA THR A 165 16.27 -0.21 -20.08
C THR A 165 15.43 0.65 -21.02
N VAL A 166 15.91 0.92 -22.24
CA VAL A 166 15.19 1.77 -23.20
C VAL A 166 13.85 1.17 -23.58
N LEU A 167 13.81 -0.16 -23.83
CA LEU A 167 12.57 -0.84 -24.21
C LEU A 167 11.50 -0.73 -23.13
N TRP A 168 11.85 -1.04 -21.88
CA TRP A 168 10.89 -1.07 -20.78
C TRP A 168 10.50 0.33 -20.28
N MET A 169 11.42 1.30 -20.36
CA MET A 169 11.09 2.70 -20.09
C MET A 169 10.16 3.29 -21.16
N GLN A 170 10.32 2.90 -22.43
CA GLN A 170 9.40 3.33 -23.49
C GLN A 170 8.01 2.71 -23.31
N GLU A 171 7.93 1.41 -23.01
CA GLU A 171 6.65 0.75 -22.71
C GLU A 171 5.96 1.39 -21.49
N ALA A 172 6.72 1.74 -20.45
CA ALA A 172 6.18 2.45 -19.30
C ALA A 172 5.59 3.81 -19.69
N LEU A 173 6.28 4.57 -20.54
CA LEU A 173 5.81 5.86 -21.04
C LEU A 173 4.54 5.73 -21.89
N ASP A 174 4.51 4.73 -22.77
CA ASP A 174 3.35 4.50 -23.64
C ASP A 174 2.11 4.11 -22.81
N ARG A 175 2.29 3.32 -21.74
CA ARG A 175 1.21 2.91 -20.84
C ARG A 175 0.73 4.01 -19.90
N VAL A 176 1.60 4.91 -19.44
CA VAL A 176 1.20 5.93 -18.46
C VAL A 176 0.13 6.88 -19.00
N ASP A 177 0.08 7.05 -20.32
CA ASP A 177 -0.93 7.86 -21.00
C ASP A 177 -2.27 7.10 -21.16
N GLU A 178 -2.28 5.77 -21.03
CA GLU A 178 -3.46 4.90 -21.10
C GLU A 178 -4.05 4.56 -19.71
N GLU A 179 -3.27 4.69 -18.64
CA GLU A 179 -3.69 4.40 -17.27
C GLU A 179 -4.64 5.46 -16.68
N VAL A 180 -5.70 4.98 -16.01
CA VAL A 180 -6.63 5.85 -15.25
C VAL A 180 -5.97 6.34 -13.96
N ASP A 181 -5.37 5.41 -13.22
CA ASP A 181 -4.59 5.70 -12.01
C ASP A 181 -3.11 5.60 -12.38
N LYS A 182 -2.42 6.74 -12.44
CA LYS A 182 -1.02 6.79 -12.86
C LYS A 182 -0.14 6.08 -11.85
N THR A 183 0.48 4.99 -12.28
CA THR A 183 1.41 4.21 -11.45
C THR A 183 2.87 4.62 -11.62
N ALA A 184 3.15 5.52 -12.57
CA ALA A 184 4.46 6.11 -12.82
C ALA A 184 4.35 7.65 -12.99
N ASP A 185 5.33 8.39 -12.50
CA ASP A 185 5.41 9.84 -12.66
C ASP A 185 6.02 10.20 -14.03
N ARG A 186 5.41 11.17 -14.73
CA ARG A 186 6.10 11.86 -15.83
C ARG A 186 7.06 12.87 -15.22
N ALA A 187 8.35 12.65 -15.45
CA ALA A 187 9.40 13.62 -15.16
C ALA A 187 9.20 14.93 -15.95
#